data_AF-A0A2V6CJ98-F1
#
_entry.id   AF-A0A2V6CJ98-F1
#
_cell.length_a   1.000
_cell.length_b   1.000
_cell.length_c   1.000
_cell.angle_alpha   90.00
_cell.angle_beta   90.00
_cell.angle_gamma   90.00
#
_symmetry.space_group_name_H-M   'P 1'
#
loop_
_entity.id
_entity.type
_entity.pdbx_description
1 polymer ?
#
loop_
_entity_poly.entity_id
_entity_poly.type
_entity_poly.pdbx_seq_one_letter_code
_entity_poly.pdbx_strand_id
1 'polypeptide(L)'
;MLHSFFSGLLGAVAIAFLFFAAGCGEDPRFSAKTQYLGGVYGGAPGGPSRDTVSYWDGDSVQGKPSIVIHLGEQRAYFYKSGVLVGVSQLSTGREGL
;
A
#
# COMPACT_ATOMS: atom_id res chain seq x y z
N MET A 1 -31.65 46.06 -12.61
CA MET A 1 -31.85 44.64 -13.01
C MET A 1 -30.54 43.99 -13.46
N LEU A 2 -29.76 44.57 -14.37
CA LEU A 2 -28.50 44.00 -14.89
C LEU A 2 -27.43 43.65 -13.82
N HIS A 3 -27.26 44.47 -12.77
CA HIS A 3 -26.34 44.19 -11.64
C HIS A 3 -26.73 42.95 -10.81
N SER A 4 -28.03 42.66 -10.68
CA SER A 4 -28.52 41.49 -9.95
C SER A 4 -28.29 40.20 -10.72
N PHE A 5 -28.35 40.26 -12.06
CA PHE A 5 -27.98 39.14 -12.93
C PHE A 5 -26.47 38.89 -12.94
N PHE A 6 -25.66 39.97 -12.94
CA PHE A 6 -24.20 39.86 -12.94
C PHE A 6 -23.65 39.27 -11.63
N SER A 7 -24.22 39.65 -10.49
CA SER A 7 -23.86 39.10 -9.17
C SER A 7 -24.27 37.64 -9.01
N GLY A 8 -25.45 37.24 -9.52
CA GLY A 8 -25.87 35.84 -9.56
C GLY A 8 -24.99 34.97 -10.46
N LEU A 9 -24.60 35.49 -11.63
CA LEU A 9 -23.68 34.82 -12.57
C LEU A 9 -22.29 34.63 -11.95
N LEU A 10 -21.76 35.65 -11.27
CA LEU A 10 -20.46 35.58 -10.58
C LEU A 10 -20.48 34.50 -9.48
N GLY A 11 -21.57 34.41 -8.72
CA GLY A 11 -21.74 33.39 -7.69
C GLY A 11 -21.76 31.98 -8.26
N ALA A 12 -22.49 31.76 -9.37
CA ALA A 12 -22.55 30.46 -10.03
C ALA A 12 -21.18 30.02 -10.59
N VAL A 13 -20.42 30.95 -11.18
CA VAL A 13 -19.06 30.68 -11.68
C VAL A 13 -18.11 30.32 -10.54
N ALA A 14 -18.17 31.03 -9.40
CA ALA A 14 -17.33 30.73 -8.24
C ALA A 14 -17.62 29.33 -7.67
N ILE A 15 -18.90 28.94 -7.60
CA ILE A 15 -19.31 27.60 -7.15
C ILE A 15 -18.81 26.53 -8.11
N ALA A 16 -18.95 26.74 -9.43
CA ALA A 16 -18.45 25.81 -10.44
C ALA A 16 -16.92 25.64 -10.36
N PHE A 17 -16.18 26.73 -10.11
CA PHE A 17 -14.72 26.68 -9.92
C PHE A 17 -14.31 25.89 -8.67
N LEU A 18 -15.04 26.02 -7.57
CA LEU A 18 -14.79 25.24 -6.35
C LEU A 18 -15.00 23.73 -6.58
N PHE A 19 -16.05 23.35 -7.30
CA PHE A 19 -16.27 21.95 -7.67
C PHE A 19 -15.20 21.42 -8.62
N PHE A 20 -14.74 22.22 -9.57
CA PHE A 20 -13.69 21.82 -10.50
C PHE A 20 -12.32 21.66 -9.81
N ALA A 21 -12.00 22.51 -8.84
CA ALA A 21 -10.74 22.46 -8.09
C ALA A 21 -10.65 21.30 -7.09
N ALA A 22 -11.79 20.74 -6.65
CA ALA A 22 -11.83 19.62 -5.70
C ALA A 22 -11.57 18.23 -6.33
N GLY A 23 -11.41 18.14 -7.66
CA GLY A 23 -11.23 16.87 -8.37
C GLY A 23 -9.86 16.21 -8.23
N CYS A 24 -8.85 16.92 -7.72
CA CYS A 24 -7.50 16.40 -7.50
C CYS A 24 -7.37 15.70 -6.13
N GLY A 25 -8.19 14.68 -5.88
CA GLY A 25 -8.00 13.78 -4.75
C GLY A 25 -7.09 12.61 -5.13
N GLU A 26 -6.03 12.35 -4.38
CA GLU A 26 -5.27 11.11 -4.53
C GLU A 26 -6.15 9.92 -4.13
N ASP A 27 -6.25 8.93 -5.01
CA ASP A 27 -6.91 7.67 -4.66
C ASP A 27 -6.12 7.01 -3.52
N PRO A 28 -6.74 6.74 -2.35
CA PRO A 28 -6.06 6.12 -1.22
C PRO A 28 -5.37 4.79 -1.56
N ARG A 29 -5.81 4.10 -2.63
CA ARG A 29 -5.17 2.88 -3.14
C ARG A 29 -3.78 3.11 -3.71
N PHE A 30 -3.51 4.31 -4.21
CA PHE A 30 -2.23 4.71 -4.81
C PHE A 30 -1.36 5.53 -3.85
N SER A 31 -1.65 5.49 -2.55
CA SER A 31 -0.86 6.21 -1.55
C SER A 31 0.58 5.70 -1.49
N ALA A 32 1.54 6.63 -1.61
CA ALA A 32 2.97 6.40 -1.40
C ALA A 32 3.33 5.92 0.03
N LYS A 33 2.36 5.81 0.93
CA LYS A 33 2.56 5.18 2.25
C LYS A 33 2.59 3.65 2.17
N THR A 34 2.11 3.05 1.07
CA THR A 34 2.11 1.60 0.90
C THR A 34 3.50 1.15 0.48
N GLN A 35 4.19 0.43 1.35
CA GLN A 35 5.49 -0.15 1.06
C GLN A 35 5.33 -1.53 0.43
N TYR A 36 5.90 -1.70 -0.77
CA TYR A 36 6.00 -2.99 -1.43
C TYR A 36 7.43 -3.52 -1.32
N LEU A 37 7.60 -4.82 -1.55
CA LEU A 37 8.90 -5.49 -1.51
C LEU A 37 9.92 -4.91 -2.52
N GLY A 38 9.46 -4.12 -3.50
CA GLY A 38 10.29 -3.43 -4.49
C GLY A 38 10.39 -1.91 -4.34
N GLY A 39 9.91 -1.33 -3.22
CA GLY A 39 10.02 0.10 -2.93
C GLY A 39 8.68 0.79 -2.71
N VAL A 40 8.68 2.11 -2.88
CA VAL A 40 7.53 2.99 -2.65
C VAL A 40 6.79 3.25 -3.96
N TYR A 41 5.46 3.11 -3.96
CA TYR A 41 4.63 3.46 -5.10
C TYR A 41 4.57 4.99 -5.29
N GLY A 42 4.63 5.47 -6.54
CA GLY A 42 4.39 6.87 -6.89
C GLY A 42 5.54 7.81 -6.55
N GLY A 43 6.62 7.79 -7.35
CA GLY A 43 7.65 8.85 -7.48
C GLY A 43 8.41 9.28 -6.22
N ALA A 44 8.01 8.81 -5.04
CA ALA A 44 8.61 9.17 -3.78
C ALA A 44 10.02 8.58 -3.70
N PRO A 45 11.00 9.32 -3.16
CA PRO A 45 12.34 8.80 -2.96
C PRO A 45 12.30 7.69 -1.91
N GLY A 46 12.08 6.46 -2.35
CA GLY A 46 12.24 5.24 -1.58
C GLY A 46 13.60 4.63 -1.89
N GLY A 47 14.44 4.46 -0.87
CA GLY A 47 15.64 3.64 -1.01
C GLY A 47 15.29 2.19 -1.38
N PRO A 48 16.23 1.40 -1.89
CA PRO A 48 15.98 -0.01 -2.19
C PRO A 48 15.50 -0.71 -0.91
N SER A 49 14.36 -1.38 -1.00
CA SER A 49 13.89 -2.29 0.04
C SER A 49 14.98 -3.34 0.28
N ARG A 50 15.63 -3.26 1.44
CA ARG A 50 16.55 -4.30 1.88
C ARG A 50 15.80 -5.25 2.77
N ASP A 51 15.58 -6.45 2.26
CA ASP A 51 15.16 -7.57 3.06
C ASP A 51 16.28 -7.91 4.05
N THR A 52 15.99 -7.73 5.34
CA THR A 52 16.93 -7.96 6.45
C THR A 52 16.52 -9.13 7.33
N VAL A 53 15.39 -9.77 7.00
CA VAL A 53 14.75 -10.75 7.88
C VAL A 53 14.55 -12.10 7.21
N SER A 54 14.57 -12.15 5.87
CA SER A 54 14.40 -13.42 5.16
C SER A 54 15.65 -14.26 5.19
N TYR A 55 15.45 -15.56 5.36
CA TYR A 55 16.50 -16.57 5.30
C TYR A 55 15.90 -17.93 4.96
N TRP A 56 16.78 -18.85 4.58
CA TRP A 56 16.47 -20.27 4.39
C TRP A 56 17.55 -21.13 5.05
N ASP A 57 17.14 -22.05 5.90
CA ASP A 57 17.98 -23.05 6.57
C ASP A 57 17.32 -24.45 6.54
N GLY A 58 16.36 -24.64 5.64
CA GLY A 58 15.61 -25.88 5.49
C GLY A 58 16.31 -26.99 4.73
N ASP A 59 17.57 -26.79 4.33
CA ASP A 59 18.37 -27.83 3.70
C ASP A 59 18.58 -28.99 4.68
N SER A 60 18.46 -30.22 4.20
CA SER A 60 18.57 -31.46 4.99
C SER A 60 17.54 -31.66 6.12
N VAL A 61 16.71 -30.67 6.45
CA VAL A 61 15.57 -30.83 7.35
C VAL A 61 14.45 -31.58 6.61
N GLN A 62 14.01 -32.68 7.19
CA GLN A 62 12.93 -33.54 6.67
C GLN A 62 11.65 -33.35 7.47
N GLY A 63 10.53 -33.85 6.93
CA GLY A 63 9.25 -33.87 7.62
C GLY A 63 8.15 -33.08 6.94
N LYS A 64 6.96 -33.07 7.55
CA LYS A 64 5.77 -32.44 6.98
C LYS A 64 5.94 -30.91 6.91
N PRO A 65 5.81 -30.28 5.74
CA PRO A 65 5.94 -28.84 5.60
C PRO A 65 4.66 -28.10 6.05
N SER A 66 4.82 -26.88 6.56
CA SER A 66 3.72 -25.94 6.79
C SER A 66 4.22 -24.49 6.72
N ILE A 67 3.36 -23.57 6.30
CA ILE A 67 3.63 -22.13 6.28
C ILE A 67 2.64 -21.42 7.22
N VAL A 68 3.13 -20.48 8.01
CA VAL A 68 2.31 -19.57 8.81
C VAL A 68 2.53 -18.15 8.31
N ILE A 69 1.43 -17.44 8.00
CA ILE A 69 1.48 -16.06 7.51
C ILE A 69 1.02 -15.13 8.63
N HIS A 70 1.88 -14.20 9.02
CA HIS A 70 1.58 -13.15 9.98
C HIS A 70 1.35 -11.84 9.23
N LEU A 71 0.09 -11.48 8.98
CA LEU A 71 -0.29 -10.28 8.23
C LEU A 71 0.19 -8.99 8.89
N GLY A 72 0.10 -8.89 10.22
CA GLY A 72 0.57 -7.73 10.97
C GLY A 72 2.09 -7.52 10.90
N GLU A 73 2.85 -8.59 10.67
CA GLU A 73 4.31 -8.52 10.51
C GLU A 73 4.74 -8.43 9.04
N GLN A 74 3.83 -8.69 8.10
CA GLN A 74 4.16 -8.88 6.69
C GLN A 74 5.28 -9.92 6.54
N ARG A 75 5.10 -11.08 7.18
CA ARG A 75 6.06 -12.20 7.17
C ARG A 75 5.41 -13.57 7.03
N ALA A 76 6.12 -14.46 6.35
CA ALA A 76 5.83 -15.87 6.24
C ALA A 76 6.92 -16.66 6.96
N TYR A 77 6.49 -17.63 7.75
CA TYR A 77 7.33 -18.54 8.51
C TYR A 77 7.15 -19.93 7.93
N PHE A 78 8.24 -20.54 7.48
CA PHE A 78 8.21 -21.88 6.92
C PHE A 78 8.71 -22.90 7.94
N TYR A 79 7.93 -23.95 8.16
CA TYR A 79 8.23 -25.00 9.11
C TYR A 79 8.32 -26.37 8.43
N LYS A 80 9.17 -27.25 8.96
CA LYS A 80 9.21 -28.67 8.65
C LYS A 80 9.15 -29.47 9.95
N SER A 81 8.13 -30.33 10.11
CA SER A 81 7.87 -31.05 11.38
C SER A 81 7.85 -30.15 12.62
N GLY A 82 7.34 -28.93 12.49
CA GLY A 82 7.26 -27.94 13.58
C GLY A 82 8.56 -27.16 13.84
N VAL A 83 9.66 -27.44 13.13
CA VAL A 83 10.91 -26.66 13.20
C VAL A 83 10.86 -25.52 12.19
N LEU A 84 11.13 -24.29 12.62
CA LEU A 84 11.25 -23.12 11.73
C LEU A 84 12.50 -23.28 10.87
N VAL A 85 12.33 -23.23 9.56
CA VAL A 85 13.38 -23.50 8.54
C VAL A 85 13.48 -22.41 7.45
N GLY A 86 12.79 -21.30 7.66
CA GLY A 86 12.87 -20.16 6.77
C GLY A 86 11.90 -19.06 7.15
N VAL A 87 12.30 -17.84 6.82
CA VAL A 87 11.48 -16.63 6.97
C VAL A 87 11.49 -15.90 5.64
N SER A 88 10.35 -15.34 5.26
CA SER A 88 10.23 -14.47 4.09
C SER A 88 9.44 -13.22 4.45
N GLN A 89 9.97 -12.05 4.14
CA GLN A 89 9.20 -10.81 4.08
C GLN A 89 8.21 -10.89 2.91
N LEU A 90 7.01 -10.34 3.09
CA LEU A 90 5.96 -10.34 2.09
C LEU A 90 5.23 -9.01 2.02
N SER A 91 4.33 -8.90 1.04
CA SER A 91 3.44 -7.76 0.86
C SER A 91 2.06 -8.30 0.49
N THR A 92 1.14 -8.35 1.44
CA THR A 92 -0.21 -8.91 1.26
C THR A 92 -1.24 -7.92 0.73
N GLY A 93 -0.82 -6.69 0.42
CA GLY A 93 -1.75 -5.62 0.05
C GLY A 93 -2.60 -5.16 1.23
N ARG A 94 -3.69 -4.46 0.91
CA ARG A 94 -4.65 -3.94 1.90
C ARG A 94 -5.75 -4.95 2.16
N GLU A 95 -6.25 -4.99 3.39
CA GLU A 95 -7.46 -5.73 3.73
C GLU A 95 -8.71 -5.05 3.14
N GLY A 96 -9.54 -5.81 2.41
CA GLY A 96 -10.84 -5.37 1.90
C GLY A 96 -10.79 -4.55 0.61
N LEU A 97 -11.84 -4.73 -0.22
CA LEU A 97 -12.31 -3.76 -1.22
C LEU A 97 -13.34 -2.85 -0.57
#